data_AF-A0A496WF12-F1
#
_entry.id   AF-A0A496WF12-F1
#
_cell.length_a   1.000
_cell.length_b   1.000
_cell.length_c   1.000
_cell.angle_alpha   90.00
_cell.angle_beta   90.00
_cell.angle_gamma   90.00
#
_symmetry.space_group_name_H-M   'P 1'
#
loop_
_entity.id
_entity.type
_entity.pdbx_description
1 polymer ?
#
loop_
_entity_poly.entity_id
_entity_poly.type
_entity_poly.pdbx_seq_one_letter_code
_entity_poly.pdbx_strand_id
1 'polypeptide(L)'
;MNADESKYETRRLRSLITGMPATDGAGVKLVRVIGQPALPDLDPFLLLDAFRSDNPDDYIAGFPSHPHRGFETVTYLLEGRMRHKDSAGNEGVIEAGGIQWMTAGKGIVHSEMPEQENGRLEGFQLWVNLPAAHKMTEPFYQEHDAGSIPNETRLGTSIKVITGKTSKGTTGPITQPLTDPLYLDV
;
A
#
# COMPACT_ATOMS: atom_id res chain seq x y z
N MET A 1 -22.77 -21.02 21.85
CA MET A 1 -21.36 -21.19 21.45
C MET A 1 -21.37 -21.96 20.15
N ASN A 2 -21.13 -21.28 19.03
CA ASN A 2 -21.30 -21.85 17.69
C ASN A 2 -20.04 -22.63 17.30
N ALA A 3 -20.25 -23.84 16.81
CA ALA A 3 -19.23 -24.78 16.37
C ALA A 3 -18.63 -24.34 15.02
N ASP A 4 -17.67 -23.42 15.02
CA ASP A 4 -16.74 -23.21 13.88
C ASP A 4 -15.41 -22.53 14.25
N GLU A 5 -15.17 -22.21 15.54
CA GLU A 5 -13.91 -21.56 15.96
C GLU A 5 -12.71 -22.52 16.02
N SER A 6 -12.93 -23.84 15.90
CA SER A 6 -11.88 -24.86 16.06
C SER A 6 -10.98 -25.08 14.85
N LYS A 7 -11.18 -24.34 13.74
CA LYS A 7 -10.40 -24.52 12.50
C LYS A 7 -9.26 -23.53 12.28
N TYR A 8 -9.09 -22.54 13.16
CA TYR A 8 -8.08 -21.50 12.98
C TYR A 8 -7.15 -21.45 14.19
N GLU A 9 -5.86 -21.70 13.97
CA GLU A 9 -4.84 -21.40 14.97
C GLU A 9 -4.73 -19.87 15.15
N THR A 10 -4.97 -19.38 16.36
CA THR A 10 -4.80 -17.97 16.68
C THR A 10 -3.30 -17.62 16.69
N ARG A 11 -2.90 -16.69 15.83
CA ARG A 11 -1.54 -16.13 15.85
C ARG A 11 -1.33 -15.33 17.13
N ARG A 12 -0.15 -15.46 17.75
CA ARG A 12 0.23 -14.68 18.94
C ARG A 12 1.06 -13.46 18.52
N LEU A 13 0.82 -12.32 19.17
CA LEU A 13 1.64 -11.12 19.00
C LEU A 13 3.07 -11.44 19.48
N ARG A 14 4.03 -11.33 18.56
CA ARG A 14 5.46 -11.55 18.87
C ARG A 14 6.15 -10.30 19.40
N SER A 15 5.83 -9.15 18.82
CA SER A 15 6.47 -7.87 19.12
C SER A 15 5.53 -6.71 18.81
N LEU A 16 5.67 -5.62 19.56
CA LEU A 16 5.01 -4.34 19.30
C LEU A 16 6.09 -3.31 18.95
N ILE A 17 5.95 -2.67 17.79
CA ILE A 17 6.93 -1.70 17.28
C ILE A 17 6.18 -0.43 16.96
N THR A 18 6.61 0.68 17.55
CA THR A 18 6.07 2.01 17.25
C THR A 18 6.72 2.52 15.96
N GLY A 19 5.93 3.11 15.08
CA GLY A 19 6.47 3.80 13.90
C GLY A 19 7.30 5.02 14.30
N MET A 20 8.28 5.37 13.48
CA MET A 20 9.13 6.56 13.70
C MET A 20 8.76 7.68 12.72
N PRO A 21 8.75 8.96 13.15
CA PRO A 21 8.64 10.08 12.22
C PRO A 21 9.75 10.04 11.18
N ALA A 22 9.41 10.29 9.93
CA ALA A 22 10.33 10.35 8.81
C ALA A 22 9.91 11.43 7.80
N THR A 23 10.79 11.68 6.84
CA THR A 23 10.56 12.62 5.75
C THR A 23 11.11 12.03 4.47
N ASP A 24 10.34 12.12 3.38
CA ASP A 24 10.72 11.56 2.08
C ASP A 24 10.18 12.46 0.94
N GLY A 25 10.49 12.13 -0.32
CA GLY A 25 10.11 12.93 -1.48
C GLY A 25 10.63 14.37 -1.39
N ALA A 26 9.75 15.34 -1.67
CA ALA A 26 10.06 16.77 -1.56
C ALA A 26 9.77 17.35 -0.15
N GLY A 27 9.98 16.56 0.90
CA GLY A 27 9.76 16.99 2.29
C GLY A 27 8.46 16.50 2.91
N VAL A 28 7.84 15.47 2.33
CA VAL A 28 6.60 14.88 2.82
C VAL A 28 6.83 14.25 4.19
N LYS A 29 6.04 14.65 5.19
CA LYS A 29 6.10 14.07 6.54
C LYS A 29 5.29 12.79 6.61
N LEU A 30 5.89 11.75 7.20
CA LEU A 30 5.28 10.44 7.33
C LEU A 30 5.77 9.71 8.59
N VAL A 31 5.18 8.56 8.86
CA VAL A 31 5.59 7.63 9.91
C VAL A 31 6.06 6.33 9.26
N ARG A 32 7.34 6.00 9.43
CA ARG A 32 7.94 4.76 8.92
C ARG A 32 7.77 3.62 9.92
N VAL A 33 7.19 2.51 9.47
CA VAL A 33 6.89 1.33 10.28
C VAL A 33 7.84 0.17 9.94
N ILE A 34 7.94 -0.21 8.67
CA ILE A 34 8.92 -1.21 8.16
C ILE A 34 10.06 -0.45 7.46
N GLY A 35 11.30 -0.93 7.60
CA GLY A 35 12.49 -0.28 7.05
C GLY A 35 13.13 0.73 8.01
N GLN A 36 12.67 0.78 9.26
CA GLN A 36 13.29 1.54 10.35
C GLN A 36 14.28 0.67 11.15
N PRO A 37 15.19 1.25 11.97
CA PRO A 37 16.17 0.47 12.73
C PRO A 37 15.57 -0.61 13.64
N ALA A 38 14.36 -0.40 14.18
CA ALA A 38 13.67 -1.38 15.04
C ALA A 38 13.00 -2.53 14.26
N LEU A 39 12.76 -2.35 12.96
CA LEU A 39 12.19 -3.34 12.05
C LEU A 39 12.81 -3.17 10.65
N PRO A 40 14.12 -3.47 10.50
CA PRO A 40 14.86 -3.17 9.29
C PRO A 40 14.44 -4.07 8.11
N ASP A 41 13.95 -5.27 8.41
CA ASP A 41 13.51 -6.27 7.45
C ASP A 41 12.23 -6.98 7.90
N LEU A 42 11.33 -7.22 6.95
CA LEU A 42 10.16 -8.07 7.15
C LEU A 42 9.77 -8.72 5.81
N ASP A 43 10.63 -9.59 5.28
CA ASP A 43 10.44 -10.25 3.98
C ASP A 43 9.00 -10.86 3.86
N PRO A 44 8.25 -10.58 2.76
CA PRO A 44 8.64 -9.87 1.54
C PRO A 44 8.46 -8.35 1.55
N PHE A 45 8.11 -7.73 2.68
CA PHE A 45 7.88 -6.30 2.80
C PHE A 45 9.18 -5.54 3.09
N LEU A 46 9.47 -4.56 2.25
CA LEU A 46 10.70 -3.78 2.31
C LEU A 46 10.53 -2.48 3.10
N LEU A 47 9.36 -1.86 2.99
CA LEU A 47 9.04 -0.56 3.57
C LEU A 47 7.53 -0.45 3.76
N LEU A 48 7.11 0.16 4.86
CA LEU A 48 5.72 0.57 5.09
C LEU A 48 5.77 1.95 5.74
N ASP A 49 5.27 2.93 5.00
CA ASP A 49 5.11 4.31 5.46
C ASP A 49 3.62 4.62 5.57
N ALA A 50 3.23 5.24 6.68
CA ALA A 50 1.91 5.83 6.87
C ALA A 50 2.04 7.35 6.78
N PHE A 51 1.32 7.95 5.84
CA PHE A 51 1.22 9.41 5.73
C PHE A 51 -0.17 9.83 6.19
N ARG A 52 -0.22 10.84 7.06
CA ARG A 52 -1.46 11.39 7.60
C ARG A 52 -1.22 12.83 8.04
N SER A 53 -1.82 13.79 7.35
CA SER A 53 -1.81 15.18 7.81
C SER A 53 -3.03 15.95 7.34
N ASP A 54 -3.52 16.82 8.21
CA ASP A 54 -4.54 17.84 7.92
C ASP A 54 -3.91 19.15 7.43
N ASN A 55 -2.58 19.27 7.47
CA ASN A 55 -1.83 20.44 7.02
C ASN A 55 -1.24 20.20 5.61
N PRO A 56 -1.72 20.89 4.56
CA PRO A 56 -1.21 20.74 3.21
C PRO A 56 0.30 20.93 3.08
N ASP A 57 0.91 21.82 3.87
CA ASP A 57 2.36 22.06 3.82
C ASP A 57 3.19 20.81 4.17
N ASP A 58 2.59 19.82 4.85
CA ASP A 58 3.26 18.57 5.21
C ASP A 58 3.31 17.55 4.06
N TYR A 59 2.49 17.72 3.01
CA TYR A 59 2.36 16.73 1.94
C TYR A 59 2.36 17.31 0.52
N ILE A 60 1.96 18.56 0.30
CA ILE A 60 1.63 19.09 -1.04
C ILE A 60 2.80 19.07 -2.03
N ALA A 61 4.03 19.11 -1.51
CA ALA A 61 5.24 19.00 -2.33
C ALA A 61 5.39 17.61 -2.97
N GLY A 62 4.74 16.59 -2.41
CA GLY A 62 4.63 15.24 -2.94
C GLY A 62 5.97 14.54 -3.14
N PHE A 63 5.95 13.61 -4.09
CA PHE A 63 7.10 12.85 -4.53
C PHE A 63 7.34 13.14 -6.02
N PRO A 64 8.20 14.13 -6.35
CA PRO A 64 8.58 14.41 -7.73
C PRO A 64 9.22 13.19 -8.41
N SER A 65 9.48 13.29 -9.72
CA SER A 65 10.02 12.19 -10.52
C SER A 65 11.21 11.48 -9.86
N HIS A 66 11.04 10.20 -9.53
CA HIS A 66 12.03 9.36 -8.88
C HIS A 66 11.99 7.92 -9.43
N PRO A 67 13.11 7.18 -9.40
CA PRO A 67 13.18 5.83 -9.95
C PRO A 67 12.83 4.74 -8.92
N HIS A 68 12.23 3.64 -9.41
CA HIS A 68 12.12 2.36 -8.70
C HIS A 68 12.61 1.21 -9.59
N ARG A 69 13.11 0.12 -8.98
CA ARG A 69 13.54 -1.10 -9.70
C ARG A 69 13.56 -2.32 -8.78
N GLY A 70 13.07 -3.45 -9.27
CA GLY A 70 13.25 -4.77 -8.65
C GLY A 70 12.31 -5.08 -7.49
N PHE A 71 11.29 -4.27 -7.27
CA PHE A 71 10.22 -4.47 -6.29
C PHE A 71 8.93 -3.82 -6.80
N GLU A 72 7.89 -3.86 -5.98
CA GLU A 72 6.58 -3.27 -6.25
C GLU A 72 6.27 -2.21 -5.21
N THR A 73 5.54 -1.16 -5.60
CA THR A 73 5.02 -0.14 -4.70
C THR A 73 3.51 -0.20 -4.67
N VAL A 74 2.95 -0.04 -3.47
CA VAL A 74 1.52 -0.11 -3.24
C VAL A 74 1.09 1.15 -2.51
N THR A 75 0.22 1.92 -3.15
CA THR A 75 -0.33 3.15 -2.59
C THR A 75 -1.82 2.92 -2.32
N TYR A 76 -2.22 2.94 -1.05
CA TYR A 76 -3.62 2.82 -0.64
C TYR A 76 -4.05 4.09 0.12
N LEU A 77 -5.07 4.78 -0.39
CA LEU A 77 -5.57 6.02 0.22
C LEU A 77 -6.76 5.74 1.12
N LEU A 78 -6.72 6.26 2.34
CA LEU A 78 -7.87 6.35 3.23
C LEU A 78 -8.65 7.64 2.98
N GLU A 79 -7.94 8.77 2.85
CA GLU A 79 -8.51 10.08 2.57
C GLU A 79 -7.61 10.88 1.61
N GLY A 80 -8.25 11.74 0.83
CA GLY A 80 -7.59 12.59 -0.14
C GLY A 80 -7.47 11.98 -1.54
N ARG A 81 -6.64 12.59 -2.38
CA ARG A 81 -6.36 12.16 -3.76
C ARG A 81 -4.93 12.46 -4.17
N MET A 82 -4.37 11.59 -5.01
CA MET A 82 -3.00 11.70 -5.48
C MET A 82 -2.91 11.36 -6.96
N ARG A 83 -2.31 12.23 -7.76
CA ARG A 83 -1.98 11.95 -9.16
C ARG A 83 -0.67 11.20 -9.23
N HIS A 84 -0.63 10.15 -10.04
CA HIS A 84 0.61 9.52 -10.46
C HIS A 84 0.86 9.75 -11.94
N LYS A 85 2.13 9.76 -12.32
CA LYS A 85 2.59 9.83 -13.71
C LYS A 85 3.91 9.12 -13.86
N ASP A 86 4.11 8.39 -14.95
CA ASP A 86 5.35 7.66 -15.20
C ASP A 86 6.05 8.03 -16.52
N SER A 87 7.25 7.47 -16.71
CA SER A 87 8.08 7.62 -17.90
C SER A 87 7.56 6.90 -19.15
N ALA A 88 6.62 5.97 -19.00
CA ALA A 88 5.97 5.27 -20.12
C ALA A 88 4.72 5.99 -20.62
N GLY A 89 4.32 7.09 -19.95
CA GLY A 89 3.16 7.90 -20.28
C GLY A 89 1.87 7.46 -19.58
N ASN A 90 1.94 6.52 -18.63
CA ASN A 90 0.79 6.20 -17.79
C ASN A 90 0.59 7.32 -16.77
N GLU A 91 -0.67 7.68 -16.54
CA GLU A 91 -1.06 8.65 -15.53
C GLU A 91 -2.48 8.34 -15.05
N GLY A 92 -2.78 8.76 -13.82
CA GLY A 92 -4.08 8.54 -13.20
C GLY A 92 -4.16 9.26 -11.86
N VAL A 93 -5.35 9.20 -11.25
CA VAL A 93 -5.60 9.79 -9.94
C VAL A 93 -6.15 8.69 -9.05
N ILE A 94 -5.44 8.44 -7.94
CA ILE A 94 -5.91 7.57 -6.86
C ILE A 94 -6.78 8.46 -5.96
N GLU A 95 -8.01 8.05 -5.73
CA GLU A 95 -8.94 8.72 -4.82
C GLU A 95 -9.10 7.94 -3.51
N ALA A 96 -9.79 8.55 -2.53
CA ALA A 96 -10.04 7.95 -1.22
C ALA A 96 -10.68 6.55 -1.34
N GLY A 97 -10.10 5.58 -0.63
CA GLY A 97 -10.45 4.18 -0.68
C GLY A 97 -9.94 3.42 -1.91
N GLY A 98 -9.28 4.10 -2.85
CA GLY A 98 -8.65 3.48 -4.02
C GLY A 98 -7.23 2.99 -3.74
N ILE A 99 -6.75 2.13 -4.64
CA ILE A 99 -5.41 1.54 -4.58
C ILE A 99 -4.72 1.57 -5.94
N GLN A 100 -3.42 1.79 -5.90
CA GLN A 100 -2.49 1.45 -6.98
C GLN A 100 -1.47 0.42 -6.50
N TRP A 101 -1.27 -0.62 -7.30
CA TRP A 101 -0.19 -1.59 -7.15
C TRP A 101 0.70 -1.53 -8.40
N MET A 102 1.88 -0.92 -8.27
CA MET A 102 2.84 -0.76 -9.35
C MET A 102 3.96 -1.78 -9.21
N THR A 103 4.10 -2.66 -10.19
CA THR A 103 5.29 -3.49 -10.37
C THR A 103 6.37 -2.65 -11.08
N ALA A 104 7.47 -2.29 -10.39
CA ALA A 104 8.55 -1.52 -11.01
C ALA A 104 9.44 -2.36 -11.93
N GLY A 105 9.61 -3.66 -11.62
CA GLY A 105 10.34 -4.62 -12.45
C GLY A 105 11.73 -4.11 -12.86
N LYS A 106 12.05 -4.15 -14.16
CA LYS A 106 13.35 -3.72 -14.70
C LYS A 106 13.67 -2.23 -14.50
N GLY A 107 12.67 -1.41 -14.17
CA GLY A 107 12.85 -0.01 -13.82
C GLY A 107 11.72 0.88 -14.36
N ILE A 108 11.30 1.85 -13.54
CA ILE A 108 10.33 2.88 -13.89
C ILE A 108 10.71 4.19 -13.20
N VAL A 109 10.53 5.32 -13.88
CA VAL A 109 10.60 6.65 -13.26
C VAL A 109 9.19 7.18 -13.16
N HIS A 110 8.77 7.59 -11.97
CA HIS A 110 7.41 8.07 -11.75
C HIS A 110 7.35 9.19 -10.70
N SER A 111 6.23 9.87 -10.63
CA SER A 111 5.92 10.90 -9.64
C SER A 111 4.57 10.62 -8.99
N GLU A 112 4.45 10.99 -7.71
CA GLU A 112 3.26 10.82 -6.89
C GLU A 112 2.94 12.17 -6.23
N MET A 113 2.02 12.93 -6.83
CA MET A 113 1.76 14.32 -6.49
C MET A 113 0.36 14.44 -5.88
N PRO A 114 0.23 14.92 -4.64
CA PRO A 114 -1.09 15.19 -4.06
C PRO A 114 -1.86 16.19 -4.92
N GLU A 115 -3.13 15.86 -5.18
CA GLU A 115 -4.09 16.80 -5.76
C GLU A 115 -5.14 17.23 -4.73
N GLN A 116 -4.92 16.85 -3.47
CA GLN A 116 -5.72 17.31 -2.36
C GLN A 116 -5.39 18.77 -2.07
N GLU A 117 -6.36 19.66 -2.24
CA GLU A 117 -6.18 21.08 -1.96
C GLU A 117 -6.55 21.45 -0.52
N ASN A 118 -7.59 20.82 0.05
CA ASN A 118 -8.12 21.15 1.36
C ASN A 118 -8.47 19.89 2.16
N GLY A 119 -7.99 19.79 3.39
CA GLY A 119 -8.33 18.67 4.28
C GLY A 119 -7.27 17.57 4.31
N ARG A 120 -7.68 16.42 4.87
CA ARG A 120 -6.75 15.36 5.23
C ARG A 120 -6.26 14.59 4.00
N LEU A 121 -4.95 14.40 3.92
CA LEU A 121 -4.36 13.33 3.12
C LEU A 121 -3.99 12.21 4.09
N GLU A 122 -4.52 11.01 3.87
CA GLU A 122 -4.18 9.84 4.67
C GLU A 122 -4.09 8.59 3.80
N GLY A 123 -3.04 7.81 4.02
CA GLY A 123 -2.84 6.56 3.32
C GLY A 123 -1.55 5.86 3.70
N PHE A 124 -1.25 4.82 2.94
CA PHE A 124 -0.08 3.97 3.13
C PHE A 124 0.69 3.79 1.84
N GLN A 125 2.02 3.80 1.97
CA GLN A 125 2.96 3.33 0.96
C GLN A 125 3.58 2.03 1.46
N LEU A 126 3.37 0.93 0.74
CA LEU A 126 4.00 -0.36 1.04
C LEU A 126 4.89 -0.78 -0.13
N TRP A 127 6.11 -1.23 0.16
CA TRP A 127 6.99 -1.84 -0.84
C TRP A 127 7.05 -3.35 -0.66
N VAL A 128 6.81 -4.07 -1.74
CA VAL A 128 6.80 -5.54 -1.77
C VAL A 128 7.93 -6.02 -2.68
N ASN A 129 8.81 -6.84 -2.12
CA ASN A 129 9.97 -7.36 -2.83
C ASN A 129 9.54 -8.32 -3.96
N LEU A 130 10.17 -8.22 -5.13
CA LEU A 130 10.00 -9.23 -6.18
C LEU A 130 11.02 -10.37 -6.00
N PRO A 131 10.64 -11.63 -6.24
CA PRO A 131 11.59 -12.73 -6.33
C PRO A 131 12.68 -12.44 -7.38
N ALA A 132 13.89 -12.96 -7.16
CA ALA A 132 15.06 -12.66 -7.99
C ALA A 132 14.81 -12.83 -9.50
N ALA A 133 14.12 -13.91 -9.90
CA ALA A 133 13.78 -14.19 -11.29
C ALA A 133 12.85 -13.16 -11.95
N HIS A 134 12.11 -12.38 -11.15
CA HIS A 134 11.10 -11.43 -11.62
C HIS A 134 11.52 -9.96 -11.49
N LYS A 135 12.68 -9.68 -10.89
CA LYS A 135 13.19 -8.30 -10.71
C LYS A 135 13.43 -7.54 -12.02
N MET A 136 13.45 -8.23 -13.16
CA MET A 136 13.68 -7.66 -14.49
C MET A 136 12.46 -7.78 -15.43
N THR A 137 11.27 -8.05 -14.88
CA THR A 137 10.03 -8.04 -15.67
C THR A 137 9.69 -6.63 -16.17
N GLU A 138 8.82 -6.52 -17.17
CA GLU A 138 8.28 -5.24 -17.60
C GLU A 138 7.48 -4.57 -16.47
N PRO A 139 7.55 -3.23 -16.31
CA PRO A 139 6.70 -2.53 -15.36
C PRO A 139 5.22 -2.70 -15.70
N PHE A 140 4.37 -2.73 -14.68
CA PHE A 140 2.94 -2.95 -14.82
C PHE A 140 2.15 -2.33 -13.66
N TYR A 141 0.88 -1.99 -13.89
CA TYR A 141 -0.01 -1.38 -12.91
C TYR A 141 -1.29 -2.20 -12.73
N GLN A 142 -1.74 -2.32 -11.49
CA GLN A 142 -3.10 -2.72 -11.14
C GLN A 142 -3.71 -1.60 -10.31
N GLU A 143 -4.83 -1.04 -10.78
CA GLU A 143 -5.49 0.09 -10.14
C GLU A 143 -6.96 -0.22 -9.95
N HIS A 144 -7.46 0.08 -8.75
CA HIS A 144 -8.82 -0.21 -8.35
C HIS A 144 -9.37 0.95 -7.55
N ASP A 145 -10.53 1.45 -7.98
CA ASP A 145 -11.29 2.43 -7.21
C ASP A 145 -11.91 1.78 -5.97
N ALA A 146 -12.40 2.61 -5.05
CA ALA A 146 -13.02 2.14 -3.81
C ALA A 146 -14.24 1.23 -4.03
N GLY A 147 -14.99 1.42 -5.13
CA GLY A 147 -16.19 0.65 -5.44
C GLY A 147 -15.90 -0.76 -5.95
N SER A 148 -14.72 -0.96 -6.55
CA SER A 148 -14.25 -2.24 -7.07
C SER A 148 -13.58 -3.13 -6.01
N ILE A 149 -13.26 -2.58 -4.83
CA ILE A 149 -12.70 -3.33 -3.71
C ILE A 149 -13.83 -3.99 -2.92
N PRO A 150 -13.87 -5.33 -2.83
CA PRO A 150 -14.93 -6.03 -2.13
C PRO A 150 -14.81 -5.82 -0.61
N ASN A 151 -15.97 -5.66 0.01
CA ASN A 151 -16.11 -5.45 1.45
C ASN A 151 -16.84 -6.63 2.11
N GLU A 152 -16.33 -7.09 3.24
CA GLU A 152 -16.99 -8.05 4.11
C GLU A 152 -17.44 -7.38 5.40
N THR A 153 -18.44 -7.97 6.05
CA THR A 153 -18.75 -7.68 7.45
C THR A 153 -18.50 -8.91 8.31
N ARG A 154 -17.74 -8.74 9.40
CA ARG A 154 -17.46 -9.80 10.39
C ARG A 154 -17.61 -9.23 11.79
N LEU A 155 -18.51 -9.81 12.58
CA LEU A 155 -18.72 -9.39 13.98
C LEU A 155 -18.97 -7.88 14.16
N GLY A 156 -19.58 -7.23 13.15
CA GLY A 156 -19.82 -5.78 13.14
C GLY A 156 -18.67 -4.92 12.58
N THR A 157 -17.52 -5.51 12.27
CA THR A 157 -16.38 -4.84 11.63
C THR A 157 -16.46 -4.95 10.11
N SER A 158 -16.19 -3.84 9.42
CA SER A 158 -16.08 -3.80 7.97
C SER A 158 -14.67 -4.19 7.55
N ILE A 159 -14.51 -5.04 6.55
CA ILE A 159 -13.20 -5.49 6.08
C ILE A 159 -13.14 -5.33 4.57
N LYS A 160 -12.35 -4.39 4.08
CA LYS A 160 -12.03 -4.29 2.66
C LYS A 160 -10.91 -5.26 2.31
N VAL A 161 -11.14 -6.07 1.28
CA VAL A 161 -10.19 -7.11 0.85
C VAL A 161 -9.42 -6.58 -0.35
N ILE A 162 -8.19 -6.12 -0.13
CA ILE A 162 -7.37 -5.46 -1.15
C ILE A 162 -6.67 -6.49 -2.06
N THR A 163 -5.99 -7.47 -1.45
CA THR A 163 -5.35 -8.60 -2.15
C THR A 163 -5.44 -9.86 -1.29
N GLY A 164 -5.34 -11.01 -1.94
CA GLY A 164 -5.44 -12.33 -1.32
C GLY A 164 -6.88 -12.77 -1.15
N LYS A 165 -7.06 -13.91 -0.47
CA LYS A 165 -8.36 -14.54 -0.26
C LYS A 165 -8.64 -14.75 1.21
N THR A 166 -9.79 -14.29 1.68
CA THR A 166 -10.19 -14.46 3.08
C THR A 166 -10.75 -15.86 3.33
N SER A 167 -10.90 -16.21 4.61
CA SER A 167 -11.57 -17.47 5.01
C SER A 167 -13.05 -17.58 4.62
N LYS A 168 -13.73 -16.47 4.28
CA LYS A 168 -15.09 -16.50 3.73
C LYS A 168 -15.10 -16.71 2.21
N GLY A 169 -13.93 -16.70 1.57
CA GLY A 169 -13.77 -16.89 0.14
C GLY A 169 -13.75 -15.60 -0.68
N THR A 170 -13.98 -14.43 -0.08
CA THR A 170 -13.83 -13.14 -0.77
C THR A 170 -12.38 -12.97 -1.19
N THR A 171 -12.19 -12.53 -2.43
CA THR A 171 -10.86 -12.36 -3.04
C THR A 171 -10.71 -10.90 -3.41
N GLY A 172 -9.57 -10.29 -3.05
CA GLY A 172 -9.28 -8.92 -3.44
C GLY A 172 -9.01 -8.81 -4.94
N PRO A 173 -9.19 -7.61 -5.54
CA PRO A 173 -9.08 -7.44 -6.98
C PRO A 173 -7.64 -7.47 -7.47
N ILE A 174 -6.68 -7.11 -6.61
CA ILE A 174 -5.25 -7.21 -6.93
C ILE A 174 -4.83 -8.68 -6.99
N THR A 175 -4.17 -9.06 -8.08
CA THR A 175 -3.62 -10.39 -8.31
C THR A 175 -2.10 -10.35 -8.17
N GLN A 176 -1.56 -10.97 -7.11
CA GLN A 176 -0.11 -11.12 -6.93
C GLN A 176 0.32 -12.54 -6.55
N PRO A 177 0.46 -13.45 -7.54
CA PRO A 177 0.80 -14.85 -7.26
C PRO A 177 2.28 -15.06 -6.87
N LEU A 178 3.14 -14.07 -7.08
CA LEU A 178 4.58 -14.20 -6.82
C LEU A 178 4.93 -14.14 -5.34
N THR A 179 4.22 -13.30 -4.59
CA THR A 179 4.41 -13.08 -3.14
C THR A 179 3.19 -13.49 -2.32
N ASP A 180 2.03 -13.72 -2.97
CA ASP A 180 0.74 -14.10 -2.38
C ASP A 180 0.38 -13.34 -1.09
N PRO A 181 0.40 -11.99 -1.10
CA PRO A 181 0.13 -11.20 0.08
C PRO A 181 -1.36 -11.17 0.41
N LEU A 182 -1.68 -11.19 1.71
CA LEU A 182 -3.00 -10.82 2.23
C LEU A 182 -2.93 -9.39 2.77
N TYR A 183 -3.64 -8.46 2.13
CA TYR A 183 -3.77 -7.08 2.58
C TYR A 183 -5.26 -6.79 2.79
N LEU A 184 -5.61 -6.48 4.04
CA LEU A 184 -6.96 -6.13 4.48
C LEU A 184 -6.93 -4.75 5.15
N ASP A 185 -7.99 -3.98 4.94
CA ASP A 185 -8.31 -2.78 5.72
C ASP A 185 -9.52 -3.11 6.61
N VAL A 186 -9.41 -2.91 7.93
CA VAL A 186 -10.23 -3.52 9.00
C VAL A 186 -10.71 -2.46 9.99
#